data_AF-A0A2N2NG89-F1
#
_entry.id   AF-A0A2N2NG89-F1
#
_cell.length_a   1.000
_cell.length_b   1.000
_cell.length_c   1.000
_cell.angle_alpha   90.00
_cell.angle_beta   90.00
_cell.angle_gamma   90.00
#
_symmetry.space_group_name_H-M   'P 1'
#
loop_
_entity.id
_entity.type
_entity.pdbx_description
1 polymer ?
#
loop_
_entity_poly.entity_id
_entity_poly.type
_entity_poly.pdbx_seq_one_letter_code
_entity_poly.pdbx_strand_id
1 'polypeptide(L)'
;MKKFGLLIISSLIFLNGCSGLPLRLKSTADRSMHFLNAEMATAIESMNYIRPIMTDTHQIQEDLWCLTYILGPEFSFSSLWEKQDQTWIQTEIRPYVIDCNWAR
;
A
#
# COMPACT_ATOMS: atom_id res chain seq x y z
N MET A 1 42.14 24.66 8.01
CA MET A 1 41.31 23.44 8.00
C MET A 1 40.01 23.67 8.79
N LYS A 2 39.10 24.54 8.34
CA LYS A 2 37.86 24.90 9.08
C LYS A 2 36.59 24.90 8.22
N LYS A 3 36.65 24.48 6.95
CA LYS A 3 35.53 24.59 5.99
C LYS A 3 34.82 23.27 5.66
N PHE A 4 35.23 22.14 6.24
CA PHE A 4 34.65 20.82 5.95
C PHE A 4 33.46 20.43 6.83
N GLY A 5 33.20 21.13 7.94
CA GLY A 5 32.12 20.76 8.87
C GLY A 5 30.70 21.14 8.40
N LEU A 6 30.57 22.08 7.46
CA LEU A 6 29.27 22.62 7.05
C LEU A 6 28.56 21.84 5.93
N LEU A 7 29.28 20.94 5.24
CA LEU A 7 28.71 20.12 4.15
C LEU A 7 27.99 18.85 4.66
N ILE A 8 28.30 18.40 5.88
CA ILE A 8 27.72 17.18 6.47
C ILE A 8 26.30 17.46 7.00
N ILE A 9 26.05 18.67 7.51
CA ILE A 9 24.76 19.03 8.11
C ILE A 9 23.66 19.15 7.03
N SER A 10 23.99 19.64 5.84
CA SER A 10 23.05 19.77 4.73
C SER A 10 22.72 18.45 4.04
N SER A 11 23.51 17.39 4.23
CA SER A 11 23.22 16.05 3.68
C SER A 11 22.33 15.19 4.61
N LEU A 12 22.28 15.50 5.90
CA LEU A 12 21.40 14.82 6.87
C LEU A 12 19.91 15.24 6.74
N ILE A 13 19.64 16.42 6.20
CA ILE A 13 18.26 16.96 6.07
C ILE A 13 17.47 16.23 4.97
N PHE A 14 18.15 15.54 4.04
CA PHE A 14 17.49 14.78 2.96
C PHE A 14 17.03 13.36 3.36
N LEU A 15 17.27 12.90 4.60
CA LEU A 15 16.86 11.57 5.05
C LEU A 15 15.47 11.53 5.70
N ASN A 16 14.84 12.68 5.95
CA ASN A 16 13.53 12.78 6.63
C ASN A 16 12.32 12.87 5.69
N GLY A 17 12.51 12.72 4.38
CA GLY A 17 11.45 12.89 3.39
C GLY A 17 11.05 11.58 2.74
N CYS A 18 9.88 11.06 3.11
CA CYS A 18 9.21 9.86 2.58
C CYS A 18 9.80 8.51 3.00
N SER A 19 9.34 7.97 4.13
CA SER A 19 9.26 6.52 4.26
C SER A 19 8.23 6.03 3.24
N GLY A 20 8.71 5.59 2.06
CA GLY A 20 7.85 4.96 1.07
C GLY A 20 7.13 3.73 1.64
N LEU A 21 6.14 3.23 0.91
CA LEU A 21 5.37 2.04 1.29
C LEU A 21 6.31 0.91 1.78
N PRO A 22 6.16 0.41 3.02
CA PRO A 22 7.01 -0.65 3.53
C PRO A 22 6.98 -1.89 2.62
N LEU A 23 8.16 -2.39 2.22
CA LEU A 23 8.25 -3.51 1.26
C LEU A 23 7.55 -4.79 1.75
N ARG A 24 7.62 -5.07 3.06
CA ARG A 24 6.90 -6.21 3.66
C ARG A 24 5.39 -6.02 3.58
N LEU A 25 4.89 -4.80 3.82
CA LEU A 25 3.47 -4.48 3.66
C LEU A 25 3.03 -4.71 2.22
N LYS A 26 3.77 -4.15 1.26
CA LYS A 26 3.48 -4.31 -0.17
C LYS A 26 3.39 -5.79 -0.57
N SER A 27 4.39 -6.59 -0.19
CA SER A 27 4.44 -8.02 -0.51
C SER A 27 3.24 -8.79 0.08
N THR A 28 2.90 -8.53 1.34
CA THR A 28 1.76 -9.15 2.01
C THR A 28 0.44 -8.75 1.36
N ALA A 29 0.26 -7.46 1.05
CA ALA A 29 -0.94 -6.95 0.41
C ALA A 29 -1.11 -7.47 -1.02
N ASP A 30 -0.04 -7.49 -1.82
CA ASP A 30 -0.06 -8.04 -3.19
C ASP A 30 -0.47 -9.51 -3.18
N ARG A 31 0.06 -10.29 -2.23
CA ARG A 31 -0.30 -11.70 -2.06
C ARG A 31 -1.77 -11.87 -1.65
N SER A 32 -2.24 -11.06 -0.70
CA SER A 32 -3.64 -11.09 -0.25
C SER A 32 -4.61 -10.75 -1.39
N MET A 33 -4.30 -9.71 -2.15
CA MET A 33 -5.11 -9.30 -3.30
C MET A 33 -5.06 -10.34 -4.42
N HIS A 34 -3.95 -11.04 -4.60
CA HIS A 34 -3.87 -12.14 -5.57
C HIS A 34 -4.81 -13.29 -5.21
N PHE A 35 -4.89 -13.66 -3.93
CA PHE A 35 -5.86 -14.66 -3.47
C PHE A 35 -7.30 -14.17 -3.63
N LEU A 36 -7.61 -12.93 -3.24
CA LEU A 36 -8.93 -12.35 -3.45
C LEU A 36 -9.33 -12.34 -4.94
N ASN A 37 -8.39 -11.99 -5.82
CA ASN A 37 -8.59 -12.02 -7.27
C ASN A 37 -8.93 -13.42 -7.79
N ALA A 38 -8.28 -14.46 -7.24
CA ALA A 38 -8.58 -15.84 -7.58
C ALA A 38 -9.95 -16.29 -7.05
N GLU A 39 -10.31 -15.89 -5.82
CA GLU A 39 -11.62 -16.19 -5.23
C GLU A 39 -12.77 -15.52 -5.98
N MET A 40 -12.57 -14.29 -6.44
CA MET A 40 -13.56 -13.52 -7.19
C MET A 40 -13.68 -13.96 -8.65
N ALA A 41 -12.79 -14.83 -9.15
CA ALA A 41 -12.71 -15.12 -10.57
C ALA A 41 -13.97 -15.74 -11.16
N THR A 42 -14.71 -16.52 -10.37
CA THR A 42 -15.99 -17.11 -10.75
C THR A 42 -17.12 -16.09 -10.74
N ALA A 43 -17.13 -15.17 -9.77
CA ALA A 43 -18.15 -14.14 -9.63
C ALA A 43 -18.12 -13.11 -10.77
N ILE A 44 -16.98 -12.98 -11.46
CA ILE A 44 -16.76 -11.93 -12.46
C ILE A 44 -16.46 -12.48 -13.86
N GLU A 45 -16.86 -13.73 -14.11
CA GLU A 45 -16.73 -14.39 -15.41
C GLU A 45 -15.31 -14.34 -16.00
N SER A 46 -14.29 -14.44 -15.15
CA SER A 46 -12.88 -14.35 -15.54
C SER A 46 -12.44 -13.02 -16.16
N MET A 47 -13.17 -11.92 -15.94
CA MET A 47 -12.75 -10.57 -16.38
C MET A 47 -11.65 -9.94 -15.50
N ASN A 48 -11.06 -10.69 -14.57
CA ASN A 48 -9.99 -10.19 -13.72
C ASN A 48 -8.71 -9.94 -14.52
N TYR A 49 -7.94 -8.95 -14.10
CA TYR A 49 -6.54 -8.84 -14.45
C TYR A 49 -5.77 -10.06 -13.92
N ILE A 50 -4.78 -10.51 -14.70
CA ILE A 50 -3.90 -11.63 -14.31
C ILE A 50 -3.20 -11.34 -12.99
N ARG A 51 -2.90 -10.05 -12.73
CA ARG A 51 -2.33 -9.57 -11.47
C ARG A 51 -3.11 -8.35 -10.97
N PRO A 52 -3.45 -8.30 -9.68
CA PRO A 52 -3.92 -7.08 -9.03
C PRO A 52 -2.99 -5.90 -9.32
N ILE A 53 -3.57 -4.74 -9.60
CA ILE A 53 -2.83 -3.51 -9.85
C ILE A 53 -3.07 -2.55 -8.69
N MET A 54 -2.03 -2.25 -7.92
CA MET A 54 -2.11 -1.22 -6.89
C MET A 54 -2.19 0.17 -7.54
N THR A 55 -3.22 0.95 -7.21
CA THR A 55 -3.49 2.26 -7.83
C THR A 55 -3.31 3.43 -6.89
N ASP A 56 -3.48 3.22 -5.59
CA ASP A 56 -3.28 4.26 -4.57
C ASP A 56 -2.71 3.68 -3.29
N THR A 57 -1.90 4.49 -2.60
CA THR A 57 -1.31 4.17 -1.31
C THR A 57 -1.30 5.41 -0.44
N HIS A 58 -1.81 5.29 0.78
CA HIS A 58 -1.83 6.40 1.71
C HIS A 58 -1.38 5.93 3.09
N GLN A 59 -0.40 6.63 3.65
CA GLN A 59 -0.01 6.45 5.05
C GLN A 59 -0.92 7.31 5.92
N ILE A 60 -1.71 6.66 6.77
CA ILE A 60 -2.60 7.35 7.72
C ILE A 60 -1.79 7.68 8.98
N GLN A 61 -1.02 6.70 9.47
CA GLN A 61 -0.10 6.81 10.62
C GLN A 61 1.13 5.93 10.38
N GLU A 62 2.10 5.92 11.30
CA GLU A 62 3.35 5.15 11.14
C GLU A 62 3.10 3.65 10.90
N ASP A 63 2.14 3.11 11.64
CA ASP A 63 1.72 1.72 11.69
C ASP A 63 0.42 1.45 10.92
N LEU A 64 -0.19 2.45 10.28
CA LEU A 64 -1.48 2.29 9.61
C LEU A 64 -1.46 2.83 8.17
N TRP A 65 -1.78 1.97 7.22
CA TRP A 65 -1.73 2.25 5.80
C TRP A 65 -3.04 1.86 5.10
N CYS A 66 -3.47 2.69 4.17
CA CYS A 66 -4.48 2.35 3.19
C CYS A 66 -3.81 1.98 1.86
N LEU A 67 -4.25 0.88 1.24
CA LEU A 67 -3.81 0.42 -0.07
C LEU A 67 -5.03 0.11 -0.94
N THR A 68 -5.04 0.66 -2.16
CA THR A 68 -6.10 0.44 -3.14
C THR A 68 -5.58 -0.34 -4.33
N TYR A 69 -6.36 -1.34 -4.75
CA TYR A 69 -6.08 -2.21 -5.88
C TYR A 69 -7.25 -2.25 -6.84
N ILE A 70 -6.93 -2.40 -8.12
CA ILE A 70 -7.86 -2.79 -9.18
C ILE A 70 -7.57 -4.24 -9.56
N LEU A 71 -8.60 -5.07 -9.47
CA LEU A 71 -8.58 -6.49 -9.81
C LEU A 71 -9.11 -6.78 -11.20
N GLY A 72 -9.87 -5.85 -11.78
CA GLY A 72 -10.40 -5.91 -13.14
C GLY A 72 -11.16 -4.63 -13.47
N PRO A 73 -11.75 -4.51 -14.67
CA PRO A 73 -12.41 -3.28 -15.11
C PRO A 73 -13.51 -2.76 -14.17
N GLU A 74 -14.20 -3.67 -13.46
CA GLU A 74 -15.34 -3.34 -12.59
C GLU A 74 -15.04 -3.52 -11.10
N PHE A 75 -13.84 -3.96 -10.75
CA PHE A 75 -13.52 -4.40 -9.39
C PHE A 75 -12.31 -3.67 -8.86
N SER A 76 -12.58 -2.75 -7.93
CA SER A 76 -11.57 -2.09 -7.11
C SER A 76 -11.80 -2.43 -5.64
N PHE A 77 -10.72 -2.48 -4.87
CA PHE A 77 -10.76 -2.74 -3.45
C PHE A 77 -9.79 -1.80 -2.75
N SER A 78 -10.26 -1.15 -1.69
CA SER A 78 -9.41 -0.39 -0.80
C SER A 78 -9.34 -1.07 0.56
N SER A 79 -8.15 -1.16 1.14
CA SER A 79 -7.92 -1.94 2.36
C SER A 79 -7.02 -1.22 3.35
N LEU A 80 -7.31 -1.40 4.63
CA LEU A 80 -6.47 -0.93 5.73
C LEU A 80 -5.55 -2.04 6.21
N TRP A 81 -4.33 -1.63 6.51
CA TRP A 81 -3.26 -2.48 6.98
C TRP A 81 -2.61 -1.86 8.19
N GLU A 82 -2.70 -2.57 9.31
CA GLU A 82 -2.13 -2.15 10.59
C GLU A 82 -0.91 -3.01 10.91
N LYS A 83 0.16 -2.38 11.41
CA LYS A 83 1.35 -3.06 11.86
C LYS A 83 1.15 -3.51 13.30
N GLN A 84 1.05 -4.82 13.48
CA GLN A 84 1.02 -5.45 14.80
C GLN A 84 2.35 -6.18 14.99
N ASP A 85 3.14 -5.69 15.95
CA ASP A 85 4.54 -6.07 16.21
C ASP A 85 5.44 -5.95 14.96
N GLN A 86 5.68 -7.08 14.28
CA GLN A 86 6.51 -7.18 13.08
C GLN A 86 5.73 -7.59 11.83
N THR A 87 4.41 -7.70 11.94
CA THR A 87 3.52 -8.18 10.89
C THR A 87 2.52 -7.11 10.46
N TRP A 88 2.11 -7.15 9.20
CA TRP A 88 1.07 -6.28 8.67
C TRP A 88 -0.21 -7.10 8.54
N ILE A 89 -1.25 -6.64 9.22
CA ILE A 89 -2.55 -7.31 9.30
C ILE A 89 -3.57 -6.46 8.55
N GLN A 90 -4.32 -7.08 7.64
CA GLN A 90 -5.45 -6.42 7.00
C GLN A 90 -6.58 -6.30 8.02
N THR A 91 -6.93 -5.08 8.38
CA THR A 91 -7.97 -4.79 9.39
C THR A 91 -9.32 -4.47 8.76
N GLU A 92 -9.32 -3.93 7.53
CA GLU A 92 -10.54 -3.60 6.80
C GLU A 92 -10.33 -3.78 5.29
N ILE A 93 -11.38 -4.19 4.60
CA ILE A 93 -11.44 -4.20 3.14
C ILE A 93 -12.79 -3.65 2.68
N ARG A 94 -12.76 -2.74 1.71
CA ARG A 94 -13.92 -2.10 1.11
C ARG A 94 -13.95 -2.36 -0.39
N PRO A 95 -14.95 -3.09 -0.91
CA PRO A 95 -15.13 -3.26 -2.34
C PRO A 95 -15.63 -1.97 -3.00
N TYR A 96 -15.37 -1.82 -4.29
CA TYR A 96 -15.82 -0.71 -5.15
C TYR A 96 -15.32 0.68 -4.74
N VAL A 97 -14.23 0.72 -3.97
CA VAL A 97 -13.53 1.96 -3.61
C VAL A 97 -12.29 2.11 -4.47
N ILE A 98 -12.10 3.29 -5.08
CA ILE A 98 -11.10 3.52 -6.14
C ILE A 98 -9.82 4.23 -5.65
N ASP A 99 -9.83 4.75 -4.42
CA ASP A 99 -8.70 5.45 -3.82
C ASP A 99 -8.74 5.37 -2.28
N CYS A 100 -7.73 5.93 -1.63
CA CYS A 100 -7.63 5.97 -0.18
C CYS A 100 -8.26 7.22 0.47
N ASN A 101 -9.03 8.04 -0.26
CA ASN A 101 -9.60 9.29 0.28
C ASN A 101 -10.55 9.06 1.45
N TRP A 102 -11.23 7.90 1.50
CA TRP A 102 -12.14 7.52 2.58
C TRP A 102 -11.45 7.29 3.93
N ALA A 103 -10.12 7.06 3.92
CA ALA A 103 -9.33 6.76 5.08
C ALA A 103 -8.40 7.92 5.51
N ARG A 104 -8.56 9.09 4.86
CA ARG A 104 -7.83 10.33 5.17
C ARG A 104 -8.46 11.09 6.33
#